data_AF-S0E1K9-F1
#
_entry.id   AF-S0E1K9-F1
#
_cell.length_a   1.000
_cell.length_b   1.000
_cell.length_c   1.000
_cell.angle_alpha   90.00
_cell.angle_beta   90.00
_cell.angle_gamma   90.00
#
_symmetry.space_group_name_H-M   'P 1'
#
loop_
_entity.id
_entity.type
_entity.pdbx_description
1 polymer ?
#
loop_
_entity_poly.entity_id
_entity_poly.type
_entity_poly.pdbx_seq_one_letter_code
_entity_poly.pdbx_strand_id
1 'polypeptide(L)'
;MSEVGFSTYEGREAQSGKQPDCGPTDSTASASFQSLVDRSIQAWEALNYVGCDRVAAIKSDSTKLRDLTKFDDLLAKREFWFFQLRKSFLEQQRLAKWNPNRLDQYILLPISYGYVNNKDCYFVSHYWREQGNPDPAGVDLAAFKNDLASDSGWLYIWVDWTCMPQGNCGKRSDLENYYFKMMLQCIPMLIRDCAFEWRFPSFQARAWVLYELAEYVLTHAQHIITDDNKHFVNHIREMVALDVKSTVQKYEYKCTNESDMRLVTGWLEILVLMARIFPDDIASRQVVLDNLNRPSIGTFSSPAMGLKVDKAKGILCHKGYIYRFTPVFHVTSHVSAGC
;
A
#
# COMPACT_ATOMS: atom_id res chain seq x y z
N MET A 1 -49.72 18.39 36.13
CA MET A 1 -50.46 17.13 36.31
C MET A 1 -49.46 15.99 36.20
N SER A 2 -49.15 15.40 37.38
CA SER A 2 -48.53 14.08 37.68
C SER A 2 -47.26 13.68 36.90
N GLU A 3 -46.00 13.60 37.41
CA GLU A 3 -45.47 13.05 38.69
C GLU A 3 -45.85 11.56 38.86
N VAL A 4 -45.02 10.53 39.13
CA VAL A 4 -43.73 10.30 39.81
C VAL A 4 -43.17 8.93 39.34
N GLY A 5 -41.86 8.65 39.47
CA GLY A 5 -41.38 7.25 39.46
C GLY A 5 -39.86 7.02 39.48
N PHE A 6 -39.16 7.53 40.51
CA PHE A 6 -37.79 7.10 40.85
C PHE A 6 -37.81 5.65 41.37
N SER A 7 -36.86 4.81 40.92
CA SER A 7 -36.54 3.53 41.57
C SER A 7 -35.04 3.45 41.79
N THR A 8 -34.69 3.38 43.06
CA THR A 8 -33.35 3.24 43.65
C THR A 8 -32.86 1.80 43.55
N TYR A 9 -31.59 1.60 43.21
CA TYR A 9 -30.85 0.41 43.63
C TYR A 9 -29.53 0.84 44.27
N GLU A 10 -29.43 0.57 45.57
CA GLU A 10 -28.23 0.71 46.37
C GLU A 10 -27.24 -0.44 46.10
N GLY A 11 -25.94 -0.08 46.10
CA GLY A 11 -24.88 -0.81 46.80
C GLY A 11 -24.56 -2.24 46.39
N ARG A 12 -23.55 -2.42 45.53
CA ARG A 12 -22.53 -3.46 45.74
C ARG A 12 -21.12 -2.92 45.53
N GLU A 13 -20.33 -3.18 46.56
CA GLU A 13 -18.93 -2.87 46.84
C GLU A 13 -17.98 -2.98 45.65
N ALA A 14 -17.02 -2.05 45.63
CA ALA A 14 -15.86 -2.07 44.77
C ALA A 14 -14.98 -3.30 45.06
N GLN A 15 -14.92 -4.23 44.10
CA GLN A 15 -13.82 -5.18 44.00
C GLN A 15 -12.81 -4.66 42.98
N SER A 16 -11.73 -4.09 43.51
CA SER A 16 -10.45 -3.95 42.82
C SER A 16 -9.92 -5.35 42.51
N GLY A 17 -9.85 -5.70 41.22
CA GLY A 17 -9.42 -7.01 40.76
C GLY A 17 -8.96 -6.98 39.31
N LYS A 18 -7.68 -6.62 39.12
CA LYS A 18 -6.81 -6.78 37.94
C LYS A 18 -7.49 -6.97 36.57
N GLN A 19 -7.39 -5.92 35.76
CA GLN A 19 -7.46 -5.98 34.31
C GLN A 19 -6.53 -7.10 33.80
N PRO A 20 -6.98 -8.00 32.91
CA PRO A 20 -6.11 -9.05 32.38
C PRO A 20 -4.97 -8.38 31.60
N ASP A 21 -3.75 -8.70 32.02
CA ASP A 21 -2.51 -8.27 31.38
C ASP A 21 -2.43 -8.93 30.00
N CYS A 22 -2.96 -8.24 28.99
CA CYS A 22 -3.01 -8.66 27.59
C CYS A 22 -1.80 -8.16 26.79
N GLY A 23 -0.64 -8.02 27.44
CA GLY A 23 0.64 -7.76 26.78
C GLY A 23 1.52 -9.01 26.77
N PRO A 24 2.20 -9.35 25.66
CA PRO A 24 3.29 -10.30 25.74
C PRO A 24 4.35 -9.75 26.71
N THR A 25 4.92 -10.61 27.55
CA THR A 25 6.07 -10.25 28.38
C THR A 25 7.24 -9.79 27.51
N ASP A 26 8.04 -8.83 27.98
CA ASP A 26 9.14 -8.21 27.20
C ASP A 26 10.09 -9.24 26.55
N SER A 27 10.30 -10.38 27.21
CA SER A 27 11.13 -11.48 26.68
C SER A 27 10.49 -12.21 25.49
N THR A 28 9.18 -12.40 25.50
CA THR A 28 8.43 -13.06 24.41
C THR A 28 8.33 -12.15 23.19
N ALA A 29 8.14 -10.85 23.41
CA ALA A 29 8.14 -9.84 22.35
C ALA A 29 9.51 -9.70 21.68
N SER A 30 10.60 -9.78 22.46
CA SER A 30 11.96 -9.76 21.92
C SER A 30 12.26 -11.02 21.08
N ALA A 31 11.86 -12.21 21.54
CA ALA A 31 12.07 -13.46 20.81
C ALA A 31 11.28 -13.51 19.49
N SER A 32 10.02 -13.03 19.48
CA SER A 32 9.20 -13.00 18.25
C SER A 32 9.75 -12.03 17.21
N PHE A 33 10.28 -10.88 17.65
CA PHE A 33 10.94 -9.91 16.77
C PHE A 33 12.24 -10.47 16.18
N GLN A 34 13.10 -11.11 16.99
CA GLN A 34 14.31 -11.74 16.49
C GLN A 34 14.00 -12.85 15.47
N SER A 35 12.96 -13.65 15.73
CA SER A 35 12.48 -14.67 14.78
C SER A 35 12.03 -14.06 13.45
N LEU A 36 11.35 -12.90 13.47
CA LEU A 36 11.00 -12.17 12.25
C LEU A 36 12.25 -11.74 11.48
N VAL A 37 13.25 -11.16 12.16
CA VAL A 37 14.51 -10.73 11.54
C VAL A 37 15.21 -11.90 10.84
N ASP A 38 15.43 -13.00 11.55
CA ASP A 38 16.17 -14.14 11.00
C ASP A 38 15.42 -14.81 9.85
N ARG A 39 14.10 -14.98 9.96
CA ARG A 39 13.27 -15.53 8.88
C ARG A 39 13.26 -14.62 7.64
N SER A 40 13.27 -13.30 7.84
CA SER A 40 13.33 -12.34 6.74
C SER A 40 14.63 -12.45 5.97
N ILE A 41 15.77 -12.48 6.66
CA ILE A 41 17.08 -12.61 6.03
C ILE A 41 17.20 -13.95 5.29
N GLN A 42 16.72 -15.04 5.90
CA GLN A 42 16.68 -16.35 5.24
C GLN A 42 15.83 -16.32 3.97
N ALA A 43 14.68 -15.64 4.00
CA ALA A 43 13.83 -15.49 2.82
C ALA A 43 14.58 -14.77 1.68
N TRP A 44 15.40 -13.76 1.99
CA TRP A 44 16.14 -13.01 0.96
C TRP A 44 17.15 -13.88 0.19
N GLU A 45 17.71 -14.89 0.83
CA GLU A 45 18.60 -15.88 0.19
C GLU A 45 17.86 -16.83 -0.75
N ALA A 46 16.54 -16.98 -0.61
CA ALA A 46 15.71 -17.77 -1.51
C ALA A 46 15.05 -16.96 -2.64
N LEU A 47 15.03 -15.62 -2.54
CA LEU A 47 14.39 -14.75 -3.55
C LEU A 47 15.05 -14.86 -4.93
N ASN A 48 14.22 -14.71 -5.96
CA ASN A 48 14.59 -14.40 -7.34
C ASN A 48 15.04 -12.93 -7.45
N TYR A 49 16.10 -12.56 -6.71
CA TYR A 49 16.59 -11.19 -6.63
C TYR A 49 16.89 -10.59 -8.01
N VAL A 50 16.39 -9.38 -8.25
CA VAL A 50 16.57 -8.66 -9.53
C VAL A 50 17.62 -7.56 -9.37
N GLY A 51 18.84 -7.80 -9.86
CA GLY A 51 19.92 -6.80 -9.81
C GLY A 51 21.31 -7.41 -10.03
N CYS A 52 22.34 -6.57 -10.13
CA CYS A 52 23.69 -6.99 -10.49
C CYS A 52 24.58 -7.42 -9.30
N ASP A 53 24.29 -7.02 -8.07
CA ASP A 53 25.12 -7.33 -6.89
C ASP A 53 24.27 -7.80 -5.69
N ARG A 54 23.63 -8.96 -5.88
CA ARG A 54 22.77 -9.59 -4.87
C ARG A 54 23.46 -9.79 -3.53
N VAL A 55 24.71 -10.27 -3.56
CA VAL A 55 25.43 -10.64 -2.33
C VAL A 55 25.76 -9.40 -1.51
N ALA A 56 26.25 -8.32 -2.13
CA ALA A 56 26.53 -7.09 -1.40
C ALA A 56 25.25 -6.43 -0.89
N ALA A 57 24.17 -6.42 -1.68
CA ALA A 57 22.87 -5.89 -1.28
C ALA A 57 22.33 -6.61 -0.03
N ILE A 58 22.22 -7.95 -0.09
CA ILE A 58 21.74 -8.77 1.04
C ILE A 58 22.64 -8.59 2.27
N LYS A 59 23.96 -8.55 2.11
CA LYS A 59 24.88 -8.31 3.23
C LYS A 59 24.67 -6.95 3.89
N SER A 60 24.53 -5.90 3.07
CA SER A 60 24.28 -4.54 3.56
C SER A 60 22.97 -4.45 4.32
N ASP A 61 21.86 -4.91 3.72
CA ASP A 61 20.54 -4.75 4.33
C ASP A 61 20.30 -5.72 5.49
N SER A 62 20.96 -6.89 5.51
CA SER A 62 20.91 -7.79 6.66
C SER A 62 21.63 -7.20 7.87
N THR A 63 22.72 -6.46 7.65
CA THR A 63 23.39 -5.70 8.72
C THR A 63 22.43 -4.67 9.29
N LYS A 64 21.79 -3.85 8.44
CA LYS A 64 20.81 -2.84 8.89
C LYS A 64 19.65 -3.45 9.68
N LEU A 65 19.11 -4.59 9.22
CA LEU A 65 17.99 -5.23 9.89
C LEU A 65 18.40 -5.86 11.24
N ARG A 66 19.60 -6.45 11.32
CA ARG A 66 20.15 -7.02 12.57
C ARG A 66 20.52 -5.94 13.59
N ASP A 67 20.85 -4.73 13.15
CA ASP A 67 21.13 -3.59 14.04
C ASP A 67 19.86 -3.07 14.74
N LEU A 68 18.67 -3.48 14.30
CA LEU A 68 17.41 -3.16 14.98
C LEU A 68 17.22 -4.09 16.18
N THR A 69 17.09 -3.52 17.37
CA THR A 69 17.02 -4.31 18.61
C THR A 69 15.60 -4.51 19.12
N LYS A 70 14.67 -3.65 18.68
CA LYS A 70 13.26 -3.68 19.07
C LYS A 70 12.35 -3.42 17.88
N PHE A 71 11.12 -3.88 18.00
CA PHE A 71 10.07 -3.69 17.00
C PHE A 71 9.81 -2.20 16.68
N ASP A 72 9.91 -1.31 17.68
CA ASP A 72 9.74 0.13 17.47
C ASP A 72 10.84 0.73 16.58
N ASP A 73 12.07 0.20 16.63
CA ASP A 73 13.18 0.64 15.77
C ASP A 73 12.84 0.39 14.30
N LEU A 74 12.21 -0.75 14.00
CA LEU A 74 11.74 -1.12 12.67
C LEU A 74 10.71 -0.13 12.13
N LEU A 75 9.70 0.23 12.94
CA LEU A 75 8.69 1.20 12.53
C LEU A 75 9.28 2.60 12.33
N ALA A 76 10.32 2.96 13.08
CA ALA A 76 10.97 4.26 12.98
C ALA A 76 11.88 4.41 11.74
N LYS A 77 12.53 3.33 11.29
CA LYS A 77 13.57 3.39 10.23
C LYS A 77 13.02 3.49 8.80
N ARG A 78 11.81 2.98 8.54
CA ARG A 78 11.11 3.08 7.22
C ARG A 78 11.82 2.37 6.06
N GLU A 79 12.55 1.29 6.34
CA GLU A 79 13.39 0.63 5.34
C GLU A 79 12.86 -0.74 4.90
N PHE A 80 11.75 -1.22 5.48
CA PHE A 80 11.26 -2.57 5.23
C PHE A 80 9.74 -2.61 5.11
N TRP A 81 9.25 -3.45 4.19
CA TRP A 81 7.87 -3.85 4.01
C TRP A 81 7.56 -5.11 4.79
N PHE A 82 6.40 -5.18 5.44
CA PHE A 82 5.85 -6.47 5.84
C PHE A 82 5.23 -7.16 4.63
N PHE A 83 5.54 -8.43 4.46
CA PHE A 83 4.83 -9.32 3.55
C PHE A 83 4.35 -10.53 4.35
N GLN A 84 3.12 -10.96 4.11
CA GLN A 84 2.60 -12.17 4.72
C GLN A 84 3.18 -13.41 4.01
N LEU A 85 3.52 -14.43 4.78
CA LEU A 85 3.86 -15.74 4.25
C LEU A 85 2.64 -16.35 3.55
N ARG A 86 2.82 -16.97 2.38
CA ARG A 86 1.72 -17.67 1.67
C ARG A 86 0.98 -18.66 2.56
N LYS A 87 1.71 -19.46 3.36
CA LYS A 87 1.09 -20.40 4.31
C LYS A 87 0.13 -19.68 5.26
N SER A 88 0.60 -18.61 5.91
CA SER A 88 -0.22 -17.82 6.83
C SER A 88 -1.39 -17.15 6.09
N PHE A 89 -1.18 -16.68 4.86
CA PHE A 89 -2.25 -16.13 4.04
C PHE A 89 -3.37 -17.14 3.78
N LEU A 90 -3.00 -18.35 3.35
CA LEU A 90 -3.93 -19.44 3.02
C LEU A 90 -4.63 -20.06 4.24
N GLU A 91 -4.06 -19.94 5.44
CA GLU A 91 -4.68 -20.45 6.68
C GLU A 91 -5.73 -19.50 7.29
N GLN A 92 -5.70 -18.22 6.92
CA GLN A 92 -6.67 -17.23 7.42
C GLN A 92 -8.10 -17.55 7.00
N GLN A 93 -9.09 -17.21 7.83
CA GLN A 93 -10.51 -17.34 7.46
C GLN A 93 -11.07 -16.06 6.81
N ARG A 94 -10.40 -14.93 7.00
CA ARG A 94 -10.74 -13.61 6.44
C ARG A 94 -9.50 -12.72 6.43
N LEU A 95 -9.52 -11.63 5.65
CA LEU A 95 -8.49 -10.60 5.72
C LEU A 95 -8.52 -9.89 7.08
N ALA A 96 -7.57 -10.21 7.96
CA ALA A 96 -7.50 -9.69 9.31
C ALA A 96 -6.65 -8.42 9.40
N LYS A 97 -6.94 -7.57 10.39
CA LYS A 97 -6.07 -6.42 10.72
C LYS A 97 -4.65 -6.91 11.01
N TRP A 98 -3.67 -6.19 10.50
CA TRP A 98 -2.28 -6.32 10.94
C TRP A 98 -2.21 -6.25 12.47
N ASN A 99 -1.38 -7.12 13.05
CA ASN A 99 -1.26 -7.26 14.48
C ASN A 99 0.22 -7.45 14.86
N PRO A 100 0.81 -6.56 15.68
CA PRO A 100 2.22 -6.66 16.08
C PRO A 100 2.50 -7.92 16.92
N ASN A 101 1.48 -8.59 17.45
CA ASN A 101 1.61 -9.84 18.21
C ASN A 101 1.61 -11.09 17.32
N ARG A 102 1.53 -10.95 15.98
CA ARG A 102 1.49 -12.06 15.01
C ARG A 102 2.64 -12.00 14.01
N LEU A 103 3.84 -11.62 14.49
CA LEU A 103 5.02 -11.43 13.63
C LEU A 103 5.45 -12.71 12.91
N ASP A 104 5.09 -13.88 13.44
CA ASP A 104 5.32 -15.21 12.85
C ASP A 104 4.68 -15.37 11.46
N GLN A 105 3.65 -14.58 11.15
CA GLN A 105 2.94 -14.62 9.87
C GLN A 105 3.65 -13.85 8.75
N TYR A 106 4.72 -13.11 9.09
CA TYR A 106 5.33 -12.14 8.19
C TYR A 106 6.80 -12.42 7.94
N ILE A 107 7.29 -11.84 6.86
CA ILE A 107 8.69 -11.47 6.64
C ILE A 107 8.78 -9.98 6.36
N LEU A 108 10.00 -9.47 6.41
CA LEU A 108 10.36 -8.12 6.03
C LEU A 108 11.09 -8.15 4.70
N LEU A 109 10.69 -7.33 3.74
CA LEU A 109 11.45 -7.11 2.50
C LEU A 109 11.96 -5.66 2.47
N PRO A 110 13.25 -5.41 2.18
CA PRO A 110 13.77 -4.06 2.07
C PRO A 110 13.01 -3.22 1.04
N ILE A 111 12.80 -1.93 1.34
CA ILE A 111 12.26 -0.92 0.40
C ILE A 111 13.41 -0.47 -0.51
N SER A 112 13.92 -1.40 -1.30
CA SER A 112 14.98 -1.18 -2.26
C SER A 112 14.83 -2.11 -3.45
N TYR A 113 15.41 -1.72 -4.57
CA TYR A 113 15.27 -2.45 -5.82
C TYR A 113 15.83 -3.87 -5.70
N GLY A 114 15.13 -4.83 -6.30
CA GLY A 114 15.58 -6.20 -6.45
C GLY A 114 15.04 -7.21 -5.46
N TYR A 115 14.53 -6.79 -4.31
CA TYR A 115 13.92 -7.71 -3.33
C TYR A 115 12.49 -8.08 -3.72
N VAL A 116 11.65 -7.07 -3.95
CA VAL A 116 10.29 -7.26 -4.45
C VAL A 116 10.35 -7.57 -5.94
N ASN A 117 9.66 -8.62 -6.38
CA ASN A 117 9.62 -9.04 -7.76
C ASN A 117 8.35 -9.85 -8.08
N ASN A 118 8.00 -9.97 -9.36
CA ASN A 118 6.76 -10.60 -9.80
C ASN A 118 6.76 -12.14 -9.83
N LYS A 119 7.87 -12.78 -9.43
CA LYS A 119 7.97 -14.24 -9.30
C LYS A 119 7.72 -14.72 -7.87
N ASP A 120 8.12 -13.93 -6.88
CA ASP A 120 8.00 -14.31 -5.47
C ASP A 120 6.92 -13.52 -4.73
N CYS A 121 6.72 -12.26 -5.14
CA CYS A 121 5.91 -11.28 -4.43
C CYS A 121 4.63 -10.95 -5.18
N TYR A 122 3.57 -10.76 -4.38
CA TYR A 122 2.25 -10.57 -4.90
C TYR A 122 1.49 -9.46 -4.19
N PHE A 123 0.94 -8.51 -4.93
CA PHE A 123 0.11 -7.42 -4.44
C PHE A 123 -1.37 -7.74 -4.63
N VAL A 124 -2.17 -7.59 -3.57
CA VAL A 124 -3.61 -7.86 -3.61
C VAL A 124 -4.40 -6.57 -3.49
N SER A 125 -5.08 -6.18 -4.57
CA SER A 125 -6.07 -5.10 -4.58
C SER A 125 -7.48 -5.66 -4.38
N HIS A 126 -8.25 -5.06 -3.46
CA HIS A 126 -9.61 -5.51 -3.13
C HIS A 126 -10.45 -4.34 -2.62
N TYR A 127 -11.78 -4.50 -2.64
CA TYR A 127 -12.65 -3.52 -2.02
C TYR A 127 -12.68 -3.66 -0.50
N TRP A 128 -12.61 -2.53 0.19
CA TRP A 128 -12.94 -2.50 1.61
C TRP A 128 -14.45 -2.53 1.76
N ARG A 129 -14.99 -3.62 2.29
CA ARG A 129 -16.45 -3.80 2.46
C ARG A 129 -16.99 -2.99 3.63
N GLU A 130 -16.27 -2.96 4.76
CA GLU A 130 -16.64 -2.19 5.94
C GLU A 130 -15.44 -1.44 6.53
N GLN A 131 -15.68 -0.28 7.16
CA GLN A 131 -14.65 0.63 7.67
C GLN A 131 -13.68 -0.01 8.69
N GLY A 132 -14.12 -1.06 9.41
CA GLY A 132 -13.31 -1.76 10.41
C GLY A 132 -13.00 -3.21 10.06
N ASN A 133 -13.53 -3.71 8.96
CA ASN A 133 -13.46 -5.11 8.56
C ASN A 133 -13.55 -5.19 7.03
N PRO A 134 -12.42 -5.23 6.31
CA PRO A 134 -12.44 -5.14 4.84
C PRO A 134 -13.11 -6.35 4.20
N ASP A 135 -13.07 -7.51 4.85
CA ASP A 135 -13.65 -8.77 4.37
C ASP A 135 -14.37 -9.52 5.51
N PRO A 136 -15.54 -9.03 5.96
CA PRO A 136 -16.20 -9.55 7.15
C PRO A 136 -16.64 -11.02 7.01
N ALA A 137 -17.00 -11.40 5.79
CA ALA A 137 -17.50 -12.72 5.43
C ALA A 137 -16.43 -13.65 4.82
N GLY A 138 -15.19 -13.18 4.64
CA GLY A 138 -14.11 -13.99 4.06
C GLY A 138 -14.27 -14.25 2.55
N VAL A 139 -15.15 -13.53 1.86
CA VAL A 139 -15.51 -13.78 0.46
C VAL A 139 -14.37 -13.39 -0.47
N ASP A 140 -13.73 -12.25 -0.21
CA ASP A 140 -12.62 -11.78 -1.04
C ASP A 140 -11.41 -12.69 -0.83
N LEU A 141 -11.09 -13.04 0.43
CA LEU A 141 -10.03 -14.01 0.72
C LEU A 141 -10.29 -15.37 0.06
N ALA A 142 -11.52 -15.89 0.09
CA ALA A 142 -11.84 -17.17 -0.54
C ALA A 142 -11.59 -17.14 -2.06
N ALA A 143 -11.93 -16.04 -2.74
CA ALA A 143 -11.61 -15.87 -4.15
C ALA A 143 -10.09 -15.89 -4.38
N PHE A 144 -9.33 -15.08 -3.63
CA PHE A 144 -7.87 -15.06 -3.72
C PHE A 144 -7.23 -16.42 -3.46
N LYS A 145 -7.73 -17.18 -2.48
CA LYS A 145 -7.24 -18.54 -2.21
C LYS A 145 -7.48 -19.49 -3.39
N ASN A 146 -8.59 -19.36 -4.10
CA ASN A 146 -8.87 -20.20 -5.27
C ASN A 146 -7.91 -19.86 -6.42
N ASP A 147 -7.59 -18.59 -6.61
CA ASP A 147 -6.62 -18.16 -7.63
C ASP A 147 -5.21 -18.67 -7.28
N LEU A 148 -4.85 -18.56 -6.00
CA LEU A 148 -3.59 -19.03 -5.42
C LEU A 148 -3.54 -20.55 -5.19
N ALA A 149 -4.63 -21.29 -5.42
CA ALA A 149 -4.63 -22.75 -5.31
C ALA A 149 -3.85 -23.39 -6.46
N SER A 150 -3.63 -22.64 -7.55
CA SER A 150 -2.70 -23.00 -8.61
C SER A 150 -1.25 -22.97 -8.10
N ASP A 151 -0.37 -23.77 -8.71
CA ASP A 151 1.07 -23.82 -8.39
C ASP A 151 1.82 -22.59 -8.93
N SER A 152 1.33 -21.40 -8.59
CA SER A 152 1.85 -20.12 -9.07
C SER A 152 3.26 -19.79 -8.54
N GLY A 153 3.82 -20.60 -7.65
CA GLY A 153 5.14 -20.39 -7.05
C GLY A 153 5.28 -19.20 -6.11
N TRP A 154 4.28 -18.30 -6.02
CA TRP A 154 4.35 -17.10 -5.18
C TRP A 154 4.46 -17.43 -3.70
N LEU A 155 5.29 -16.70 -2.95
CA LEU A 155 5.63 -17.01 -1.55
C LEU A 155 5.22 -15.91 -0.58
N TYR A 156 5.20 -14.65 -1.05
CA TYR A 156 5.06 -13.47 -0.20
C TYR A 156 3.94 -12.58 -0.71
N ILE A 157 2.95 -12.35 0.15
CA ILE A 157 1.70 -11.68 -0.23
C ILE A 157 1.58 -10.38 0.53
N TRP A 158 1.31 -9.30 -0.19
CA TRP A 158 1.11 -7.97 0.34
C TRP A 158 -0.34 -7.54 0.18
N VAL A 159 -0.96 -7.17 1.31
CA VAL A 159 -2.31 -6.59 1.35
C VAL A 159 -2.31 -5.43 2.34
N ASP A 160 -2.80 -4.26 1.94
CA ASP A 160 -2.86 -3.03 2.76
C ASP A 160 -3.19 -3.27 4.24
N TRP A 161 -4.21 -4.09 4.49
CA TRP A 161 -4.79 -4.28 5.81
C TRP A 161 -4.02 -5.28 6.67
N THR A 162 -3.49 -6.33 6.03
CA THR A 162 -2.74 -7.37 6.73
C THR A 162 -1.28 -6.99 6.87
N CYS A 163 -0.74 -6.09 6.04
CA CYS A 163 0.69 -5.79 5.94
C CYS A 163 1.08 -4.38 6.40
N MET A 164 0.13 -3.56 6.85
CA MET A 164 0.42 -2.26 7.45
C MET A 164 -0.38 -2.05 8.73
N PRO A 165 0.13 -1.26 9.70
CA PRO A 165 -0.64 -0.91 10.89
C PRO A 165 -1.97 -0.21 10.55
N GLN A 166 -3.08 -0.76 11.05
CA GLN A 166 -4.43 -0.20 10.86
C GLN A 166 -5.02 0.39 12.16
N GLY A 167 -4.25 0.36 13.25
CA GLY A 167 -4.68 0.74 14.59
C GLY A 167 -5.46 -0.40 15.24
N ASN A 168 -4.83 -1.07 16.20
CA ASN A 168 -5.53 -2.04 17.02
C ASN A 168 -6.53 -1.31 17.93
N CYS A 169 -7.74 -1.84 18.09
CA CYS A 169 -8.82 -1.18 18.85
C CYS A 169 -9.19 0.26 18.42
N GLY A 170 -8.87 0.65 17.17
CA GLY A 170 -9.37 1.90 16.56
C GLY A 170 -8.41 3.09 16.58
N LYS A 171 -7.18 2.96 17.11
CA LYS A 171 -6.17 4.03 17.02
C LYS A 171 -4.77 3.46 16.75
N ARG A 172 -4.07 4.05 15.79
CA ARG A 172 -2.64 3.81 15.56
C ARG A 172 -1.81 4.55 16.61
N SER A 173 -0.75 3.93 17.12
CA SER A 173 0.29 4.66 17.87
C SER A 173 0.96 5.71 16.98
N ASP A 174 1.71 6.64 17.56
CA ASP A 174 2.40 7.67 16.77
C ASP A 174 3.42 7.04 15.81
N LEU A 175 4.13 5.99 16.23
CA LEU A 175 5.05 5.22 15.40
C LEU A 175 4.33 4.43 14.30
N GLU A 176 3.21 3.77 14.62
CA GLU A 176 2.40 3.07 13.63
C GLU A 176 1.82 4.04 12.59
N ASN A 177 1.36 5.22 13.04
CA ASN A 177 0.84 6.26 12.15
C ASN A 177 1.95 6.84 11.25
N TYR A 178 3.13 7.03 11.82
CA TYR A 178 4.31 7.46 11.08
C TYR A 178 4.71 6.44 10.02
N TYR A 179 4.85 5.16 10.40
CA TYR A 179 5.16 4.08 9.47
C TYR A 179 4.09 3.96 8.37
N PHE A 180 2.79 3.90 8.75
CA PHE A 180 1.68 3.80 7.82
C PHE A 180 1.69 4.91 6.75
N LYS A 181 1.84 6.18 7.17
CA LYS A 181 1.84 7.31 6.24
C LYS A 181 2.99 7.25 5.24
N MET A 182 4.14 6.74 5.67
CA MET A 182 5.30 6.59 4.80
C MET A 182 5.14 5.43 3.84
N MET A 183 4.67 4.30 4.33
CA MET A 183 4.40 3.12 3.50
C MET A 183 3.37 3.43 2.41
N LEU A 184 2.32 4.17 2.73
CA LEU A 184 1.31 4.60 1.75
C LEU A 184 1.92 5.31 0.53
N GLN A 185 3.01 6.06 0.72
CA GLN A 185 3.69 6.80 -0.36
C GLN A 185 4.51 5.90 -1.29
N CYS A 186 4.86 4.70 -0.83
CA CYS A 186 5.71 3.76 -1.55
C CYS A 186 4.92 2.57 -2.13
N ILE A 187 3.60 2.47 -1.89
CA ILE A 187 2.72 1.45 -2.50
C ILE A 187 2.88 1.34 -4.02
N PRO A 188 3.00 2.44 -4.79
CA PRO A 188 3.17 2.33 -6.23
C PRO A 188 4.39 1.51 -6.66
N MET A 189 5.46 1.49 -5.85
CA MET A 189 6.62 0.63 -6.11
C MET A 189 6.25 -0.85 -6.01
N LEU A 190 5.45 -1.23 -5.01
CA LEU A 190 4.96 -2.60 -4.87
C LEU A 190 4.11 -3.03 -6.05
N ILE A 191 3.25 -2.14 -6.55
CA ILE A 191 2.38 -2.42 -7.71
C ILE A 191 3.20 -2.65 -8.99
N ARG A 192 4.32 -1.93 -9.14
CA ARG A 192 5.22 -2.06 -10.28
C ARG A 192 6.09 -3.33 -10.22
N ASP A 193 6.51 -3.71 -9.03
CA ASP A 193 7.50 -4.78 -8.87
C ASP A 193 6.86 -6.15 -8.55
N CYS A 194 5.69 -6.19 -7.91
CA CYS A 194 4.97 -7.44 -7.63
C CYS A 194 4.19 -7.94 -8.85
N ALA A 195 3.80 -9.23 -8.81
CA ALA A 195 2.62 -9.66 -9.55
C ALA A 195 1.35 -9.09 -8.86
N PHE A 196 0.24 -8.94 -9.59
CA PHE A 196 -0.88 -8.10 -9.16
C PHE A 196 -2.23 -8.82 -9.34
N GLU A 197 -2.98 -9.05 -8.25
CA GLU A 197 -4.33 -9.68 -8.25
C GLU A 197 -5.29 -8.61 -7.84
N TRP A 198 -6.46 -8.72 -8.44
CA TRP A 198 -7.61 -7.97 -8.06
C TRP A 198 -8.80 -8.91 -7.95
N ARG A 199 -9.73 -8.58 -7.05
CA ARG A 199 -11.07 -9.16 -7.08
C ARG A 199 -12.10 -8.06 -6.88
N PHE A 200 -12.82 -7.75 -7.96
CA PHE A 200 -13.86 -6.72 -8.00
C PHE A 200 -15.18 -7.29 -8.53
N PRO A 201 -15.86 -8.17 -7.76
CA PRO A 201 -17.03 -8.90 -8.25
C PRO A 201 -18.16 -8.01 -8.75
N SER A 202 -18.26 -6.78 -8.24
CA SER A 202 -19.11 -5.73 -8.79
C SER A 202 -18.30 -4.45 -8.95
N PHE A 203 -18.45 -3.78 -10.09
CA PHE A 203 -17.78 -2.51 -10.31
C PHE A 203 -18.23 -1.47 -9.27
N GLN A 204 -17.26 -0.82 -8.62
CA GLN A 204 -17.47 0.34 -7.77
C GLN A 204 -16.46 1.39 -8.15
N ALA A 205 -16.90 2.62 -8.39
CA ALA A 205 -16.05 3.73 -8.80
C ALA A 205 -15.20 4.25 -7.61
N ARG A 206 -14.25 3.44 -7.13
CA ARG A 206 -13.31 3.80 -6.07
C ARG A 206 -12.01 4.34 -6.67
N ALA A 207 -11.68 5.59 -6.36
CA ALA A 207 -10.58 6.28 -7.04
C ALA A 207 -9.20 5.69 -6.67
N TRP A 208 -9.00 5.23 -5.42
CA TRP A 208 -7.77 4.52 -5.04
C TRP A 208 -7.59 3.22 -5.82
N VAL A 209 -8.65 2.43 -6.01
CA VAL A 209 -8.61 1.21 -6.83
C VAL A 209 -8.31 1.54 -8.30
N LEU A 210 -8.89 2.61 -8.84
CA LEU A 210 -8.54 3.10 -10.19
C LEU A 210 -7.06 3.45 -10.29
N TYR A 211 -6.50 4.11 -9.28
CA TYR A 211 -5.09 4.47 -9.24
C TYR A 211 -4.17 3.25 -9.19
N GLU A 212 -4.49 2.27 -8.34
CA GLU A 212 -3.72 1.02 -8.26
C GLU A 212 -3.71 0.28 -9.61
N LEU A 213 -4.87 0.15 -10.25
CA LEU A 213 -4.96 -0.48 -11.57
C LEU A 213 -4.29 0.36 -12.66
N ALA A 214 -4.33 1.69 -12.57
CA ALA A 214 -3.64 2.56 -13.51
C ALA A 214 -2.12 2.45 -13.38
N GLU A 215 -1.58 2.38 -12.16
CA GLU A 215 -0.16 2.08 -11.92
C GLU A 215 0.19 0.76 -12.62
N TYR A 216 -0.53 -0.33 -12.35
CA TYR A 216 -0.24 -1.63 -12.96
C TYR A 216 -0.32 -1.58 -14.50
N VAL A 217 -1.46 -1.17 -15.06
CA VAL A 217 -1.74 -1.19 -16.50
C VAL A 217 -0.79 -0.28 -17.31
N LEU A 218 -0.41 0.88 -16.77
CA LEU A 218 0.40 1.86 -17.50
C LEU A 218 1.91 1.65 -17.31
N THR A 219 2.33 0.75 -16.43
CA THR A 219 3.76 0.50 -16.14
C THR A 219 4.20 -0.93 -16.47
N HIS A 220 3.31 -1.73 -17.07
CA HIS A 220 3.62 -3.08 -17.54
C HIS A 220 3.37 -3.20 -19.05
N ALA A 221 4.30 -3.86 -19.75
CA ALA A 221 4.17 -4.12 -21.18
C ALA A 221 2.99 -5.06 -21.51
N GLN A 222 2.71 -5.99 -20.60
CA GLN A 222 1.59 -6.93 -20.68
C GLN A 222 0.80 -6.85 -19.38
N HIS A 223 -0.53 -6.80 -19.49
CA HIS A 223 -1.44 -6.86 -18.36
C HIS A 223 -2.64 -7.72 -18.73
N ILE A 224 -3.21 -8.39 -17.73
CA ILE A 224 -4.35 -9.28 -17.91
C ILE A 224 -5.64 -8.47 -17.77
N ILE A 225 -6.60 -8.73 -18.65
CA ILE A 225 -7.94 -8.15 -18.59
C ILE A 225 -8.91 -9.29 -18.31
N THR A 226 -9.69 -9.11 -17.27
CA THR A 226 -10.71 -10.05 -16.78
C THR A 226 -12.03 -9.30 -16.64
N ASP A 227 -13.12 -10.05 -16.42
CA ASP A 227 -14.45 -9.43 -16.31
C ASP A 227 -14.59 -8.46 -15.13
N ASP A 228 -13.84 -8.68 -14.05
CA ASP A 228 -13.86 -7.85 -12.84
C ASP A 228 -13.00 -6.57 -12.96
N ASN A 229 -11.96 -6.53 -13.80
CA ASN A 229 -11.16 -5.31 -14.01
C ASN A 229 -11.46 -4.54 -15.30
N LYS A 230 -12.16 -5.13 -16.28
CA LYS A 230 -12.32 -4.54 -17.62
C LYS A 230 -12.88 -3.12 -17.60
N HIS A 231 -13.77 -2.79 -16.67
CA HIS A 231 -14.33 -1.45 -16.53
C HIS A 231 -13.24 -0.43 -16.17
N PHE A 232 -12.39 -0.74 -15.19
CA PHE A 232 -11.26 0.11 -14.84
C PHE A 232 -10.27 0.23 -15.99
N VAL A 233 -9.93 -0.87 -16.66
CA VAL A 233 -9.01 -0.84 -17.81
C VAL A 233 -9.54 0.04 -18.94
N ASN A 234 -10.84 -0.03 -19.24
CA ASN A 234 -11.48 0.83 -20.22
C ASN A 234 -11.44 2.31 -19.81
N HIS A 235 -11.70 2.60 -18.54
CA HIS A 235 -11.61 3.98 -18.03
C HIS A 235 -10.15 4.49 -18.06
N ILE A 236 -9.16 3.65 -17.75
CA ILE A 236 -7.73 4.00 -17.88
C ILE A 236 -7.37 4.34 -19.32
N ARG A 237 -7.84 3.55 -20.29
CA ARG A 237 -7.67 3.85 -21.72
C ARG A 237 -8.35 5.17 -22.11
N GLU A 238 -9.54 5.44 -21.58
CA GLU A 238 -10.23 6.72 -21.78
C GLU A 238 -9.41 7.89 -21.22
N MET A 239 -8.86 7.77 -20.00
CA MET A 239 -7.99 8.80 -19.41
C MET A 239 -6.75 9.05 -20.28
N VAL A 240 -6.15 8.00 -20.85
CA VAL A 240 -5.01 8.12 -21.77
C VAL A 240 -5.42 8.79 -23.09
N ALA A 241 -6.62 8.55 -23.60
CA ALA A 241 -7.10 9.14 -24.84
C ALA A 241 -7.58 10.60 -24.68
N LEU A 242 -8.23 10.93 -23.56
CA LEU A 242 -8.89 12.21 -23.32
C LEU A 242 -8.18 13.00 -22.21
N ASP A 243 -8.58 12.79 -20.96
CA ASP A 243 -7.94 13.30 -19.76
C ASP A 243 -8.50 12.61 -18.52
N VAL A 244 -7.78 12.74 -17.40
CA VAL A 244 -8.14 12.10 -16.14
C VAL A 244 -9.41 12.69 -15.53
N LYS A 245 -9.54 14.02 -15.53
CA LYS A 245 -10.60 14.71 -14.77
C LYS A 245 -11.97 14.43 -15.35
N SER A 246 -12.10 14.50 -16.68
CA SER A 246 -13.35 14.20 -17.36
C SER A 246 -13.78 12.75 -17.15
N THR A 247 -12.87 11.77 -17.22
CA THR A 247 -13.21 10.36 -16.95
C THR A 247 -13.58 10.13 -15.50
N VAL A 248 -12.80 10.66 -14.54
CA VAL A 248 -13.09 10.54 -13.10
C VAL A 248 -14.46 11.12 -12.76
N GLN A 249 -14.80 12.29 -13.33
CA GLN A 249 -16.10 12.92 -13.13
C GLN A 249 -17.24 12.14 -13.81
N LYS A 250 -17.06 11.74 -15.07
CA LYS A 250 -18.06 11.01 -15.87
C LYS A 250 -18.51 9.70 -15.22
N TYR A 251 -17.58 8.99 -14.58
CA TYR A 251 -17.85 7.70 -13.94
C TYR A 251 -17.97 7.80 -12.41
N GLU A 252 -18.09 9.01 -11.88
CA GLU A 252 -18.37 9.29 -10.46
C GLU A 252 -17.40 8.62 -9.48
N TYR A 253 -16.10 8.60 -9.84
CA TYR A 253 -15.06 8.05 -8.99
C TYR A 253 -14.92 8.85 -7.68
N LYS A 254 -14.86 8.13 -6.56
CA LYS A 254 -14.78 8.72 -5.20
C LYS A 254 -13.76 8.05 -4.30
N CYS A 255 -13.25 8.81 -3.34
CA CYS A 255 -12.50 8.30 -2.19
C CYS A 255 -13.39 8.29 -0.96
N THR A 256 -13.11 7.39 -0.01
CA THR A 256 -13.78 7.41 1.30
C THR A 256 -13.52 8.71 2.06
N ASN A 257 -12.29 9.23 1.95
CA ASN A 257 -11.93 10.57 2.38
C ASN A 257 -11.89 11.49 1.15
N GLU A 258 -12.85 12.40 1.03
CA GLU A 258 -12.96 13.29 -0.14
C GLU A 258 -11.69 14.12 -0.36
N SER A 259 -10.96 14.47 0.71
CA SER A 259 -9.72 15.23 0.60
C SER A 259 -8.61 14.48 -0.18
N ASP A 260 -8.69 13.15 -0.28
CA ASP A 260 -7.75 12.33 -1.05
C ASP A 260 -7.97 12.46 -2.57
N MET A 261 -9.18 12.85 -3.02
CA MET A 261 -9.50 12.86 -4.46
C MET A 261 -8.55 13.74 -5.26
N ARG A 262 -8.13 14.88 -4.70
CA ARG A 262 -7.16 15.78 -5.34
C ARG A 262 -5.81 15.10 -5.53
N LEU A 263 -5.36 14.34 -4.53
CA LEU A 263 -4.08 13.62 -4.55
C LEU A 263 -4.12 12.49 -5.58
N VAL A 264 -5.17 11.66 -5.54
CA VAL A 264 -5.37 10.55 -6.47
C VAL A 264 -5.45 11.05 -7.91
N THR A 265 -6.20 12.12 -8.16
CA THR A 265 -6.31 12.75 -9.49
C THR A 265 -4.95 13.20 -10.01
N GLY A 266 -4.15 13.86 -9.17
CA GLY A 266 -2.81 14.33 -9.57
C GLY A 266 -1.86 13.19 -9.92
N TRP A 267 -1.88 12.08 -9.17
CA TRP A 267 -1.06 10.91 -9.48
C TRP A 267 -1.53 10.18 -10.76
N LEU A 268 -2.84 10.07 -10.97
CA LEU A 268 -3.39 9.56 -12.23
C LEU A 268 -2.96 10.42 -13.43
N GLU A 269 -2.99 11.75 -13.29
CA GLU A 269 -2.54 12.67 -14.35
C GLU A 269 -1.04 12.47 -14.66
N ILE A 270 -0.20 12.30 -13.64
CA ILE A 270 1.23 11.98 -13.83
C ILE A 270 1.39 10.66 -14.60
N LEU A 271 0.68 9.60 -14.22
CA LEU A 271 0.76 8.30 -14.90
C LEU A 271 0.35 8.38 -16.37
N VAL A 272 -0.77 9.05 -16.65
CA VAL A 272 -1.26 9.27 -18.02
C VAL A 272 -0.25 10.08 -18.84
N LEU A 273 0.35 11.11 -18.25
CA LEU A 273 1.39 11.89 -18.93
C LEU A 273 2.64 11.05 -19.21
N MET A 274 3.09 10.21 -18.28
CA MET A 274 4.19 9.27 -18.52
C MET A 274 3.87 8.31 -19.66
N ALA A 275 2.65 7.77 -19.69
CA ALA A 275 2.21 6.86 -20.74
C ALA A 275 2.17 7.55 -22.12
N ARG A 276 1.73 8.81 -22.19
CA ARG A 276 1.71 9.59 -23.43
C ARG A 276 3.10 10.00 -23.92
N ILE A 277 4.00 10.32 -23.00
CA ILE A 277 5.36 10.77 -23.33
C ILE A 277 6.26 9.60 -23.75
N PHE A 278 6.07 8.45 -23.12
CA PHE A 278 6.87 7.24 -23.34
C PHE A 278 5.98 6.05 -23.75
N PRO A 279 5.23 6.08 -24.87
CA PRO A 279 4.18 5.10 -25.22
C PRO A 279 4.63 3.63 -25.24
N ASP A 280 5.86 3.36 -25.64
CA ASP A 280 6.40 1.99 -25.74
C ASP A 280 7.66 1.78 -24.88
N ASP A 281 8.04 2.80 -24.07
CA ASP A 281 9.24 2.76 -23.23
C ASP A 281 8.88 2.65 -21.76
N ILE A 282 8.46 1.44 -21.36
CA ILE A 282 8.10 1.10 -19.99
C ILE A 282 9.28 1.33 -19.02
N ALA A 283 10.51 1.01 -19.44
CA ALA A 283 11.68 1.17 -18.61
C ALA A 283 11.89 2.64 -18.21
N SER A 284 11.80 3.57 -19.16
CA SER A 284 11.86 5.01 -18.86
C SER A 284 10.71 5.46 -17.95
N ARG A 285 9.48 4.96 -18.14
CA ARG A 285 8.36 5.29 -17.23
C ARG A 285 8.68 4.89 -15.81
N GLN A 286 9.13 3.66 -15.59
CA GLN A 286 9.44 3.14 -14.26
C GLN A 286 10.54 3.96 -13.59
N VAL A 287 11.65 4.24 -14.31
CA VAL A 287 12.75 5.08 -13.80
C VAL A 287 12.24 6.46 -13.34
N VAL A 288 11.38 7.10 -14.13
CA VAL A 288 10.82 8.42 -13.76
C VAL A 288 9.92 8.29 -12.53
N LEU A 289 8.98 7.33 -12.55
CA LEU A 289 8.02 7.14 -11.47
C LEU A 289 8.70 6.77 -10.14
N ASP A 290 9.70 5.90 -10.16
CA ASP A 290 10.49 5.53 -8.96
C ASP A 290 11.18 6.74 -8.33
N ASN A 291 11.62 7.70 -9.14
CA ASN A 291 12.16 8.96 -8.62
C ASN A 291 11.06 9.89 -8.11
N LEU A 292 9.91 9.95 -8.78
CA LEU A 292 8.78 10.79 -8.37
C LEU A 292 8.09 10.29 -7.10
N ASN A 293 8.00 8.98 -6.88
CA ASN A 293 7.38 8.40 -5.70
C ASN A 293 8.18 8.65 -4.42
N ARG A 294 9.46 9.06 -4.51
CA ARG A 294 10.27 9.41 -3.35
C ARG A 294 9.65 10.61 -2.60
N PRO A 295 9.32 10.47 -1.31
CA PRO A 295 8.62 11.52 -0.55
C PRO A 295 9.39 12.83 -0.39
N SER A 296 10.72 12.79 -0.47
CA SER A 296 11.59 13.97 -0.35
C SER A 296 11.77 14.72 -1.66
N ILE A 297 11.39 14.13 -2.79
CA ILE A 297 11.61 14.71 -4.11
C ILE A 297 10.41 15.58 -4.45
N GLY A 298 10.57 16.91 -4.46
CA GLY A 298 9.55 17.83 -4.97
C GLY A 298 9.66 18.10 -6.47
N THR A 299 10.87 17.96 -7.03
CA THR A 299 11.16 18.15 -8.44
C THR A 299 12.14 17.08 -8.91
N PHE A 300 11.87 16.49 -10.07
CA PHE A 300 12.75 15.56 -10.77
C PHE A 300 13.19 16.17 -12.11
N SER A 301 14.41 15.93 -12.54
CA SER A 301 14.93 16.39 -13.84
C SER A 301 15.89 15.37 -14.42
N SER A 302 15.67 15.00 -15.67
CA SER A 302 16.51 14.09 -16.45
C SER A 302 16.85 14.77 -17.77
N PRO A 303 18.06 15.36 -17.91
CA PRO A 303 18.52 15.94 -19.17
C PRO A 303 18.56 14.91 -20.31
N ALA A 304 18.94 13.66 -20.02
CA ALA A 304 18.98 12.57 -20.99
C ALA A 304 17.60 12.27 -21.60
N MET A 305 16.54 12.37 -20.78
CA MET A 305 15.15 12.20 -21.23
C MET A 305 14.52 13.51 -21.72
N GLY A 306 15.22 14.65 -21.62
CA GLY A 306 14.66 15.97 -21.87
C GLY A 306 13.45 16.30 -20.99
N LEU A 307 13.41 15.75 -19.77
CA LEU A 307 12.24 15.75 -18.88
C LEU A 307 12.52 16.53 -17.59
N LYS A 308 11.54 17.33 -17.15
CA LYS A 308 11.50 17.95 -15.82
C LYS A 308 10.09 17.87 -15.26
N VAL A 309 9.94 17.47 -14.00
CA VAL A 309 8.65 17.36 -13.33
C VAL A 309 8.74 18.10 -12.00
N ASP A 310 7.83 19.04 -11.75
CA ASP A 310 7.67 19.78 -10.51
C ASP A 310 6.30 19.41 -9.89
N LYS A 311 6.32 18.56 -8.85
CA LYS A 311 5.11 18.05 -8.20
C LYS A 311 4.40 19.09 -7.33
N ALA A 312 5.12 20.14 -6.91
CA ALA A 312 4.55 21.21 -6.09
C ALA A 312 3.79 22.20 -6.97
N LYS A 313 4.30 22.49 -8.16
CA LYS A 313 3.65 23.40 -9.12
C LYS A 313 2.67 22.68 -10.05
N GLY A 314 2.72 21.35 -10.13
CA GLY A 314 1.90 20.59 -11.06
C GLY A 314 2.32 20.82 -12.51
N ILE A 315 3.64 20.87 -12.76
CA ILE A 315 4.21 21.18 -14.08
C ILE A 315 5.13 20.05 -14.52
N LEU A 316 4.94 19.60 -15.75
CA LEU A 316 5.86 18.71 -16.43
C LEU A 316 6.34 19.38 -17.71
N CYS A 317 7.65 19.42 -17.94
CA CYS A 317 8.26 19.87 -19.18
C CYS A 317 8.94 18.69 -19.86
N HIS A 318 8.63 18.45 -21.14
CA HIS A 318 9.31 17.43 -21.95
C HIS A 318 9.61 17.98 -23.35
N LYS A 319 10.89 18.01 -23.74
CA LYS A 319 11.36 18.48 -25.06
C LYS A 319 10.75 19.83 -25.50
N GLY A 320 10.62 20.77 -24.56
CA GLY A 320 10.08 22.12 -24.80
C GLY A 320 8.57 22.26 -24.64
N TYR A 321 7.82 21.16 -24.55
CA TYR A 321 6.38 21.18 -24.26
C TYR A 321 6.13 21.25 -22.75
N ILE A 322 5.10 22.01 -22.35
CA ILE A 322 4.68 22.15 -20.96
C ILE A 322 3.30 21.51 -20.79
N TYR A 323 3.23 20.57 -19.86
CA TYR A 323 2.02 19.89 -19.43
C TYR A 323 1.70 20.30 -17.99
N ARG A 324 0.42 20.36 -17.67
CA ARG A 324 -0.07 20.69 -16.33
C ARG A 324 -0.80 19.50 -15.74
N PHE A 325 -0.61 19.29 -14.45
CA PHE A 325 -1.33 18.31 -13.65
C PHE A 325 -1.63 18.90 -12.28
N THR A 326 -2.49 18.22 -11.52
CA THR A 326 -2.89 18.63 -10.17
C THR A 326 -1.72 18.41 -9.22
N PRO A 327 -1.24 19.42 -8.47
CA PRO A 327 -0.11 19.27 -7.57
C PRO A 327 -0.28 18.16 -6.54
N VAL A 328 0.78 17.40 -6.29
CA VAL A 328 0.81 16.23 -5.39
C VAL A 328 1.91 16.31 -4.32
N PHE A 329 2.59 17.46 -4.16
CA PHE A 329 3.67 17.64 -3.20
C PHE A 329 3.37 18.77 -2.21
N HIS A 330 3.57 18.51 -0.92
CA HIS A 330 3.22 19.41 0.18
C HIS A 330 1.84 20.06 -0.01
N VAL A 331 0.83 19.25 -0.35
CA VAL A 331 -0.54 19.73 -0.47
C VAL A 331 -1.01 20.12 0.93
N THR A 332 -0.84 21.40 1.29
CA THR A 332 -1.52 21.96 2.46
C THR A 332 -3.00 21.83 2.19
N SER A 333 -3.71 21.13 3.07
CA SER A 333 -5.17 21.20 3.09
C SER A 333 -5.54 22.68 3.13
N HIS A 334 -6.29 23.14 2.14
CA HIS A 334 -6.93 24.44 2.25
C HIS A 334 -7.91 24.30 3.41
N VAL A 335 -7.50 24.79 4.58
CA VAL A 335 -8.44 25.16 5.64
C VAL A 335 -9.33 26.21 4.99
N SER A 336 -10.59 25.85 4.79
CA SER A 336 -11.64 26.77 4.41
C SER A 336 -11.58 27.93 5.42
N ALA A 337 -11.08 29.08 4.97
CA ALA A 337 -11.29 30.31 5.71
C ALA A 337 -12.80 30.54 5.69
N GLY A 338 -13.44 30.39 6.85
CA GLY A 338 -14.84 30.70 7.03
C GLY A 338 -15.10 32.18 6.72
N CYS A 339 -16.17 32.42 5.97
CA CYS A 339 -17.07 33.53 6.22
C CYS A 339 -18.38 32.94 6.72
#